data_AF-V8N2H2-F1
#
_entry.id   AF-V8N2H2-F1
#
_cell.length_a   1.000
_cell.length_b   1.000
_cell.length_c   1.000
_cell.angle_alpha   90.00
_cell.angle_beta   90.00
_cell.angle_gamma   90.00
#
_symmetry.space_group_name_H-M   'P 1'
#
loop_
_entity.id
_entity.type
_entity.pdbx_description
1 polymer ?
#
loop_
_entity_poly.entity_id
_entity_poly.type
_entity_poly.pdbx_seq_one_letter_code
_entity_poly.pdbx_strand_id
1 'polypeptide(L)'
;MLLWAASAVSFLLLLLPGLAGANEYDYVSFQSDISSYQSGRFYTKPPQCVAIPADLRLCHSVGYDKMVLPNLLDHETMAEVKQQASSWVPLLNKNCHFGTQLFLCSLFAPICLDRPIYPCRWLCEAV
;
A
#
# COMPACT_ATOMS: atom_id res chain seq x y z
N MET A 1 49.00 -51.01 -23.13
CA MET A 1 48.58 -52.29 -22.51
C MET A 1 48.00 -51.91 -21.15
N LEU A 2 46.72 -51.48 -21.09
CA LEU A 2 45.54 -52.31 -20.80
C LEU A 2 45.73 -53.14 -19.52
N LEU A 3 44.82 -53.29 -18.55
CA LEU A 3 43.42 -52.89 -18.31
C LEU A 3 43.07 -53.66 -17.02
N TRP A 4 42.75 -53.00 -15.91
CA TRP A 4 42.00 -53.54 -14.74
C TRP A 4 42.18 -52.57 -13.56
N ALA A 5 41.19 -52.14 -12.81
CA ALA A 5 39.80 -52.56 -12.73
C ALA A 5 38.95 -51.35 -12.33
N ALA A 6 37.76 -51.31 -12.90
CA ALA A 6 36.70 -50.38 -12.56
C ALA A 6 36.12 -50.65 -11.16
N SER A 7 35.46 -49.62 -10.62
CA SER A 7 34.30 -49.70 -9.73
C SER A 7 34.51 -50.19 -8.29
N ALA A 8 34.30 -49.30 -7.32
CA ALA A 8 33.21 -49.45 -6.35
C ALA A 8 33.08 -48.20 -5.48
N VAL A 9 31.86 -47.71 -5.42
CA VAL A 9 31.35 -46.61 -4.62
C VAL A 9 31.11 -47.10 -3.18
N SER A 10 31.12 -46.15 -2.22
CA SER A 10 30.74 -46.30 -0.79
C SER A 10 31.76 -47.06 0.07
N PHE A 11 32.13 -46.59 1.27
CA PHE A 11 31.23 -46.29 2.38
C PHE A 11 31.81 -45.22 3.34
N LEU A 12 30.93 -44.26 3.68
CA LEU A 12 30.72 -43.60 4.98
C LEU A 12 31.94 -43.02 5.73
N LEU A 13 32.18 -41.71 5.67
CA LEU A 13 31.59 -40.64 6.50
C LEU A 13 31.87 -40.74 8.02
N LEU A 14 33.03 -40.18 8.37
CA LEU A 14 33.25 -39.14 9.40
C LEU A 14 32.58 -39.30 10.77
N LEU A 15 33.40 -39.72 11.74
CA LEU A 15 33.30 -39.30 13.14
C LEU A 15 33.66 -37.81 13.28
N LEU A 16 32.81 -37.02 13.93
CA LEU A 16 33.21 -36.05 14.96
C LEU A 16 31.97 -35.54 15.74
N PRO A 17 31.94 -35.69 17.07
CA PRO A 17 30.90 -35.14 17.94
C PRO A 17 31.23 -33.69 18.31
N GLY A 18 30.23 -32.82 18.23
CA GLY A 18 30.35 -31.41 18.63
C GLY A 18 28.98 -30.77 18.78
N LEU A 19 28.34 -31.01 19.92
CA LEU A 19 27.19 -30.24 20.40
C LEU A 19 27.71 -28.89 20.92
N ALA A 20 27.52 -27.80 20.17
CA ALA A 20 27.46 -26.44 20.71
C ALA A 20 26.94 -25.47 19.64
N GLY A 21 25.87 -24.75 19.97
CA GLY A 21 25.41 -23.56 19.25
C GLY A 21 24.43 -23.85 18.12
N ALA A 22 23.14 -23.96 18.44
CA ALA A 22 22.13 -23.55 17.49
C ALA A 22 22.39 -22.07 17.20
N ASN A 23 22.95 -21.74 16.04
CA ASN A 23 22.92 -20.36 15.57
C ASN A 23 21.45 -20.04 15.31
N GLU A 24 20.92 -19.19 16.18
CA GLU A 24 19.65 -18.49 16.05
C GLU A 24 19.68 -17.74 14.72
N TYR A 25 19.19 -18.39 13.68
CA TYR A 25 18.76 -17.66 12.50
C TYR A 25 17.56 -16.84 12.98
N ASP A 26 17.77 -15.54 13.16
CA ASP A 26 16.73 -14.54 13.38
C ASP A 26 15.72 -14.61 12.22
N TYR A 27 14.79 -15.55 12.34
CA TYR A 27 13.58 -15.63 11.54
C TYR A 27 12.70 -14.49 12.04
N VAL A 28 12.89 -13.33 11.41
CA VAL A 28 12.26 -12.06 11.75
C VAL A 28 10.77 -12.26 12.00
N SER A 29 10.41 -12.29 13.29
CA SER A 29 9.11 -11.97 13.90
C SER A 29 7.88 -12.32 13.08
N PHE A 30 7.38 -13.55 13.20
CA PHE A 30 5.99 -13.87 12.87
C PHE A 30 5.22 -14.30 14.13
N GLN A 31 4.06 -13.69 14.33
CA GLN A 31 3.14 -13.71 15.48
C GLN A 31 3.62 -12.93 16.71
N SER A 32 2.85 -12.02 17.32
CA SER A 32 1.38 -11.93 17.46
C SER A 32 1.13 -10.53 18.05
N ASP A 33 0.32 -9.65 17.46
CA ASP A 33 -1.13 -9.66 17.67
C ASP A 33 -1.89 -8.97 16.54
N ILE A 34 -3.09 -9.46 16.28
CA ILE A 34 -4.09 -8.95 15.35
C ILE A 34 -4.32 -7.44 15.54
N SER A 35 -3.89 -6.64 14.56
CA SER A 35 -4.39 -5.29 14.30
C SER A 35 -4.38 -5.05 12.80
N SER A 36 -5.53 -5.36 12.18
CA SER A 36 -6.12 -4.68 11.03
C SER A 36 -5.19 -4.24 9.88
N TYR A 37 -5.26 -5.00 8.78
CA TYR A 37 -4.94 -4.62 7.39
C TYR A 37 -3.48 -4.20 7.08
N GLN A 38 -2.84 -5.05 6.27
CA GLN A 38 -1.62 -4.75 5.52
C GLN A 38 -1.57 -3.32 4.97
N SER A 39 -0.47 -2.61 5.24
CA SER A 39 0.30 -1.95 4.20
C SER A 39 1.73 -1.72 4.67
N GLY A 40 2.66 -2.45 4.06
CA GLY A 40 4.10 -2.37 4.29
C GLY A 40 4.74 -1.10 3.74
N ARG A 41 4.28 0.07 4.19
CA ARG A 41 5.00 1.33 4.08
C ARG A 41 5.05 1.94 5.46
N PHE A 42 6.25 2.21 5.93
CA PHE A 42 6.55 2.86 7.20
C PHE A 42 6.09 4.33 7.10
N TYR A 43 4.78 4.58 7.09
CA TYR A 43 4.24 5.92 7.29
C TYR A 43 4.55 6.29 8.73
N THR A 44 5.66 7.02 8.91
CA THR A 44 6.15 7.49 10.21
C THR A 44 5.21 8.53 10.83
N LYS A 45 4.20 8.98 10.09
CA LYS A 45 3.24 10.00 10.52
C LYS A 45 1.83 9.43 10.65
N PRO A 46 1.14 9.67 11.78
CA PRO A 46 -0.25 9.26 11.93
C PRO A 46 -1.14 9.97 10.90
N PRO A 47 -2.25 9.34 10.47
CA PRO A 47 -3.21 9.97 9.58
C PRO A 47 -3.73 11.27 10.21
N GLN A 48 -3.70 12.35 9.44
CA GLN A 48 -4.09 13.68 9.88
C GLN A 48 -5.31 14.16 9.10
N CYS A 49 -6.32 14.64 9.82
CA CYS A 49 -7.48 15.25 9.18
C CYS A 49 -7.24 16.74 8.95
N VAL A 50 -7.41 17.17 7.71
CA VAL A 50 -7.20 18.55 7.26
C VAL A 50 -8.44 19.06 6.55
N ALA A 51 -8.66 20.37 6.59
CA ALA A 51 -9.77 20.99 5.87
C ALA A 51 -9.53 20.94 4.35
N ILE A 52 -10.58 20.70 3.57
CA ILE A 52 -10.54 20.77 2.11
C ILE A 52 -10.52 22.24 1.71
N PRO A 53 -9.43 22.75 1.10
CA PRO A 53 -9.33 24.15 0.80
C PRO A 53 -10.16 24.50 -0.45
N ALA A 54 -10.62 25.75 -0.55
CA ALA A 54 -11.43 26.23 -1.65
C ALA A 54 -10.72 26.17 -3.02
N ASP A 55 -9.39 26.15 -3.02
CA ASP A 55 -8.57 26.03 -4.23
C ASP A 55 -8.40 24.57 -4.71
N LEU A 56 -8.82 23.56 -3.93
CA LEU A 56 -8.93 22.18 -4.40
C LEU A 56 -10.21 21.98 -5.21
N ARG A 57 -10.24 22.59 -6.41
CA ARG A 57 -11.43 22.70 -7.28
C ARG A 57 -12.10 21.37 -7.60
N LEU A 58 -11.37 20.25 -7.57
CA LEU A 58 -11.90 18.93 -7.83
C LEU A 58 -12.92 18.49 -6.75
N CYS A 59 -12.65 18.80 -5.49
CA CYS A 59 -13.33 18.20 -4.33
C CYS A 59 -13.90 19.21 -3.33
N HIS A 60 -13.72 20.50 -3.55
CA HIS A 60 -14.42 21.50 -2.76
C HIS A 60 -15.95 21.34 -2.97
N SER A 61 -16.71 21.42 -1.87
CA SER A 61 -18.18 21.26 -1.84
C SER A 61 -18.72 19.89 -2.27
N VAL A 62 -17.94 18.80 -2.14
CA VAL A 62 -18.39 17.43 -2.49
C VAL A 62 -19.32 16.77 -1.44
N GLY A 63 -19.62 17.46 -0.33
CA GLY A 63 -20.54 16.99 0.72
C GLY A 63 -19.90 16.77 2.09
N TYR A 64 -18.60 17.01 2.23
CA TYR A 64 -17.86 17.08 3.49
C TYR A 64 -16.74 18.12 3.38
N ASP A 65 -16.21 18.58 4.51
CA ASP A 65 -15.27 19.70 4.61
C ASP A 65 -13.86 19.30 5.08
N LYS A 66 -13.68 18.04 5.52
CA LYS A 66 -12.39 17.51 6.00
C LYS A 66 -12.03 16.20 5.32
N MET A 67 -10.76 16.09 4.97
CA MET A 67 -10.16 14.89 4.37
C MET A 67 -8.98 14.38 5.20
N VAL A 68 -8.58 13.13 4.98
CA VAL A 68 -7.39 12.54 5.62
C VAL A 68 -6.17 12.59 4.69
N LEU A 69 -5.00 12.87 5.28
CA LEU A 69 -3.69 12.68 4.66
C LEU A 69 -2.88 11.65 5.47
N PRO A 70 -2.05 10.79 4.83
CA PRO A 70 -1.94 10.65 3.38
C PRO A 70 -3.23 10.11 2.75
N ASN A 71 -3.51 10.50 1.50
CA ASN A 71 -4.69 10.01 0.79
C ASN A 71 -4.46 8.61 0.17
N LEU A 72 -5.45 8.05 -0.53
CA LEU A 72 -5.35 6.70 -1.13
C LEU A 72 -4.35 6.60 -2.29
N LEU A 73 -3.80 7.74 -2.71
CA LEU A 73 -2.77 7.85 -3.74
C LEU A 73 -1.41 8.24 -3.12
N ASP A 74 -1.28 8.12 -1.80
CA ASP A 74 -0.06 8.35 -1.03
C ASP A 74 0.48 9.79 -1.06
N HIS A 75 -0.36 10.78 -1.37
CA HIS A 75 0.02 12.19 -1.25
C HIS A 75 0.01 12.58 0.22
N GLU A 76 1.10 13.17 0.71
CA GLU A 76 1.26 13.51 2.13
C GLU A 76 0.96 14.98 2.43
N THR A 77 0.99 15.82 1.40
CA THR A 77 0.81 17.27 1.54
C THR A 77 -0.33 17.79 0.67
N MET A 78 -0.98 18.86 1.15
CA MET A 78 -2.02 19.52 0.35
C MET A 78 -1.50 20.12 -0.95
N ALA A 79 -0.21 20.48 -1.02
CA ALA A 79 0.39 21.00 -2.25
C ALA A 79 0.41 19.93 -3.35
N GLU A 80 0.84 18.71 -3.01
CA GLU A 80 0.84 17.56 -3.93
C GLU A 80 -0.58 17.19 -4.36
N VAL A 81 -1.52 17.10 -3.41
CA VAL A 81 -2.93 16.81 -3.71
C VAL A 81 -3.48 17.81 -4.71
N LYS A 82 -3.28 19.11 -4.49
CA LYS A 82 -3.77 20.17 -5.41
C LYS A 82 -3.13 20.08 -6.78
N GLN A 83 -1.81 19.90 -6.84
CA GLN A 83 -1.07 19.79 -8.10
C GLN A 83 -1.58 18.61 -8.93
N GLN A 84 -1.69 17.43 -8.32
CA GLN A 84 -2.08 16.22 -9.02
C GLN A 84 -3.57 16.22 -9.37
N ALA A 85 -4.44 16.66 -8.47
CA ALA A 85 -5.88 16.77 -8.70
C ALA A 85 -6.23 17.75 -9.84
N SER A 86 -5.43 18.79 -10.05
CA SER A 86 -5.67 19.80 -11.09
C SER A 86 -5.76 19.20 -12.50
N SER A 87 -5.00 18.12 -12.77
CA SER A 87 -4.99 17.42 -14.05
C SER A 87 -6.33 16.75 -14.40
N TRP A 88 -7.17 16.49 -13.39
CA TRP A 88 -8.47 15.83 -13.54
C TRP A 88 -9.64 16.79 -13.72
N VAL A 89 -9.44 18.09 -13.44
CA VAL A 89 -10.49 19.11 -13.60
C VAL A 89 -11.01 19.20 -15.04
N PRO A 90 -10.19 19.13 -16.11
CA PRO A 90 -10.68 19.09 -17.48
C PRO A 90 -11.59 17.89 -17.78
N LEU A 91 -11.31 16.72 -17.20
CA LEU A 91 -12.17 15.53 -17.34
C LEU A 91 -13.51 15.75 -16.63
N LEU A 92 -13.49 16.29 -15.42
CA LEU A 92 -14.71 16.59 -14.68
C LEU A 92 -15.63 17.53 -15.48
N ASN A 93 -15.07 18.53 -16.15
CA ASN A 93 -15.82 19.48 -16.99
C ASN A 93 -16.45 18.84 -18.24
N LYS A 94 -16.04 17.63 -18.64
CA LYS A 94 -16.70 16.88 -19.71
C LYS A 94 -18.02 16.27 -19.28
N ASN A 95 -18.25 16.13 -17.96
CA ASN A 95 -19.48 15.59 -17.39
C ASN A 95 -19.87 14.22 -17.97
N CYS A 96 -18.89 13.32 -18.14
CA CYS A 96 -19.13 11.99 -18.70
C CYS A 96 -20.07 11.14 -17.83
N HIS A 97 -19.95 11.24 -16.50
CA HIS A 97 -20.77 10.52 -15.55
C HIS A 97 -21.02 11.36 -14.27
N PHE A 98 -22.22 11.27 -13.69
CA PHE A 98 -22.58 12.05 -12.49
C PHE A 98 -21.72 11.68 -11.27
N GLY A 99 -21.23 10.45 -11.23
CA GLY A 99 -20.37 9.91 -10.17
C GLY A 99 -18.89 10.22 -10.32
N THR A 100 -18.43 10.83 -11.42
CA THR A 100 -16.99 11.05 -11.68
C THR A 100 -16.34 11.91 -10.59
N GLN A 101 -17.01 12.99 -10.15
CA GLN A 101 -16.49 13.84 -9.07
C GLN A 101 -16.33 13.06 -7.76
N LEU A 102 -17.38 12.33 -7.37
CA LEU A 102 -17.39 11.54 -6.14
C LEU A 102 -16.30 10.47 -6.16
N PHE A 103 -16.15 9.77 -7.29
CA PHE A 103 -15.10 8.77 -7.48
C PHE A 103 -13.71 9.38 -7.31
N LEU A 104 -13.39 10.45 -8.02
CA LEU A 104 -12.08 11.09 -7.92
C LEU A 104 -11.81 11.63 -6.50
N CYS A 105 -12.82 12.19 -5.84
CA CYS A 105 -12.66 12.70 -4.48
C CYS A 105 -12.51 11.59 -3.43
N SER A 106 -13.07 10.41 -3.65
CA SER A 106 -12.79 9.25 -2.78
C SER A 106 -11.30 8.87 -2.77
N LEU A 107 -10.56 9.18 -3.85
CA LEU A 107 -9.13 8.91 -3.97
C LEU A 107 -8.28 10.10 -3.50
N PHE A 108 -8.57 11.30 -4.00
CA PHE A 108 -7.78 12.50 -3.75
C PHE A 108 -8.05 13.16 -2.39
N ALA A 109 -9.30 13.10 -1.93
CA ALA A 109 -9.77 13.77 -0.73
C ALA A 109 -10.65 12.86 0.15
N PRO A 110 -10.20 11.64 0.51
CA PRO A 110 -11.03 10.70 1.27
C PRO A 110 -11.54 11.33 2.58
N ILE A 111 -12.79 11.05 2.93
CA ILE A 111 -13.43 11.54 4.15
C ILE A 111 -12.58 11.21 5.39
N CYS A 112 -12.50 12.15 6.33
CA CYS A 112 -11.83 11.97 7.61
C CYS A 112 -12.56 10.92 8.48
N LEU A 113 -12.03 9.69 8.50
CA LEU A 113 -12.51 8.56 9.31
C LEU A 113 -11.31 7.75 9.84
N ASP A 114 -11.53 6.94 10.88
CA ASP A 114 -10.48 6.11 11.49
C ASP A 114 -9.91 5.04 10.55
N ARG A 115 -10.69 4.66 9.52
CA ARG A 115 -10.30 3.66 8.51
C ARG A 115 -10.55 4.19 7.10
N PRO A 116 -9.66 3.88 6.14
CA PRO A 116 -9.87 4.26 4.75
C PRO A 116 -11.08 3.53 4.16
N ILE A 117 -11.87 4.25 3.37
CA ILE A 117 -12.96 3.69 2.56
C ILE A 117 -12.56 3.82 1.10
N TYR A 118 -12.39 2.68 0.43
CA TYR A 118 -12.11 2.63 -1.00
C TYR A 118 -13.40 2.77 -1.81
N PRO A 119 -13.37 3.41 -3.00
CA PRO A 119 -14.53 3.42 -3.87
C PRO A 119 -14.95 2.00 -4.25
N CYS A 120 -16.26 1.78 -4.38
CA CYS A 120 -16.77 0.49 -4.83
C CYS A 120 -16.32 0.21 -6.28
N ARG A 121 -16.04 -1.05 -6.58
CA ARG A 121 -15.64 -1.52 -7.92
C ARG A 121 -16.62 -1.07 -9.01
N TRP A 122 -17.92 -1.24 -8.78
CA TRP A 122 -18.95 -0.88 -9.75
C TRP A 122 -18.92 0.61 -10.12
N LEU A 123 -18.57 1.50 -9.18
CA LEU A 123 -18.45 2.93 -9.47
C LEU A 123 -17.22 3.18 -10.33
N CYS A 124 -16.09 2.55 -10.00
CA CYS A 124 -14.85 2.64 -10.79
C CYS A 124 -15.03 2.16 -12.23
N GLU A 125 -15.85 1.13 -12.45
CA GLU A 125 -16.12 0.58 -13.78
C GLU A 125 -17.15 1.41 -14.57
N ALA A 126 -17.98 2.19 -13.89
CA ALA A 126 -19.04 3.00 -14.51
C ALA A 126 -18.61 4.43 -14.90
N VAL A 127 -17.61 4.99 -14.21
CA VAL A 127 -17.16 6.40 -14.35
C VAL A 127 -16.17 6.64 -15.48
#